data_AF-A0A2E8K2R4-F1
#
_entry.id   AF-A0A2E8K2R4-F1
#
_cell.length_a   1.000
_cell.length_b   1.000
_cell.length_c   1.000
_cell.angle_alpha   90.00
_cell.angle_beta   90.00
_cell.angle_gamma   90.00
#
_symmetry.space_group_name_H-M   'P 1'
#
loop_
_entity.id
_entity.type
_entity.pdbx_description
1 polymer ?
#
loop_
_entity_poly.entity_id
_entity_poly.type
_entity_poly.pdbx_seq_one_letter_code
_entity_poly.pdbx_strand_id
1 'polypeptide(L)'
;MLDHLTDPFEGRLGGPDADSTLALTQIAWFGDGCQWRGSGSHRLAEVVDGRLDLTGVDGRVGARLVGLHRRIASAVVEGLPWPIECIGLTDSDDLIHEIESEWRLCGHGFPTDPDVEGWIDVLVDRTESRFVEWCFRLLRTIGHGTVERYESIDPMNGDVEQVWSTAEPELLARDLVSALDGQAPVTVHDPLLSARRIPA
;
A
#
# COMPACT_ATOMS: atom_id res chain seq x y z
N MET A 1 -60.38 17.98 -33.47
CA MET A 1 -59.83 19.33 -33.75
C MET A 1 -58.37 19.23 -33.37
N LEU A 2 -57.52 19.14 -34.39
CA LEU A 2 -56.07 18.94 -34.35
C LEU A 2 -55.36 20.24 -33.96
N ASP A 3 -54.18 20.09 -33.34
CA ASP A 3 -52.90 20.79 -33.63
C ASP A 3 -52.00 20.71 -32.36
N HIS A 4 -50.69 20.58 -32.36
CA HIS A 4 -49.65 19.95 -33.20
C HIS A 4 -48.31 20.31 -32.50
N LEU A 5 -47.38 19.34 -32.36
CA LEU A 5 -45.90 19.51 -32.32
C LEU A 5 -45.29 20.25 -31.09
N THR A 6 -44.17 19.86 -30.47
CA THR A 6 -42.91 19.27 -31.00
C THR A 6 -42.07 18.76 -29.82
N ASP A 7 -41.39 17.63 -29.99
CA ASP A 7 -40.19 17.26 -29.22
C ASP A 7 -38.95 17.85 -29.95
N PRO A 8 -37.86 18.20 -29.25
CA PRO A 8 -36.72 17.28 -29.37
C PRO A 8 -35.89 17.13 -28.09
N PHE A 9 -35.66 15.86 -27.74
CA PHE A 9 -34.41 15.32 -27.22
C PHE A 9 -33.17 15.93 -27.91
N GLU A 10 -32.27 16.54 -27.13
CA GLU A 10 -30.80 16.41 -27.21
C GLU A 10 -30.13 17.32 -26.16
N GLY A 11 -29.16 16.79 -25.38
CA GLY A 11 -28.21 17.66 -24.67
C GLY A 11 -27.57 17.16 -23.38
N ARG A 12 -26.71 16.13 -23.48
CA ARG A 12 -25.45 15.92 -22.71
C ARG A 12 -25.34 16.41 -21.25
N LEU A 13 -25.23 15.43 -20.35
CA LEU A 13 -24.13 15.29 -19.37
C LEU A 13 -23.73 13.80 -19.47
N GLY A 14 -22.60 13.36 -20.04
CA GLY A 14 -21.24 13.79 -19.73
C GLY A 14 -20.88 13.21 -18.36
N GLY A 15 -20.82 11.90 -18.18
CA GLY A 15 -19.69 11.02 -18.46
C GLY A 15 -19.57 10.07 -17.25
N PRO A 16 -19.12 8.82 -17.42
CA PRO A 16 -19.18 7.82 -16.34
C PRO A 16 -18.28 8.26 -15.19
N ASP A 17 -18.82 8.24 -13.98
CA ASP A 17 -18.03 8.19 -12.76
C ASP A 17 -16.97 7.11 -12.96
N ALA A 18 -15.71 7.55 -12.92
CA ALA A 18 -14.57 6.67 -12.82
C ALA A 18 -14.64 6.02 -11.44
N ASP A 19 -15.46 4.98 -11.39
CA ASP A 19 -15.47 3.96 -10.37
C ASP A 19 -14.01 3.54 -10.19
N SER A 20 -13.36 4.07 -9.15
CA SER A 20 -12.04 3.65 -8.69
C SER A 20 -12.21 2.32 -7.95
N THR A 21 -12.84 1.37 -8.65
CA THR A 21 -12.89 -0.02 -8.27
C THR A 21 -11.51 -0.54 -8.59
N LEU A 22 -10.63 -0.51 -7.58
CA LEU A 22 -9.40 -1.31 -7.59
C LEU A 22 -9.81 -2.70 -8.08
N ALA A 23 -9.37 -3.08 -9.28
CA ALA A 23 -9.72 -4.35 -9.87
C ALA A 23 -9.12 -5.46 -8.98
N LEU A 24 -9.94 -6.02 -8.09
CA LEU A 24 -9.57 -7.11 -7.21
C LEU A 24 -9.51 -8.39 -8.05
N THR A 25 -8.31 -8.96 -8.15
CA THR A 25 -8.14 -10.28 -8.78
C THR A 25 -8.11 -11.33 -7.68
N GLN A 26 -9.20 -12.10 -7.57
CA GLN A 26 -9.30 -13.22 -6.63
C GLN A 26 -8.60 -14.46 -7.21
N ILE A 27 -7.73 -15.11 -6.44
CA ILE A 27 -7.04 -16.35 -6.85
C ILE A 27 -7.18 -17.43 -5.77
N ALA A 28 -7.54 -18.65 -6.18
CA ALA A 28 -7.59 -19.81 -5.30
C ALA A 28 -6.18 -20.34 -5.06
N TRP A 29 -5.75 -20.40 -3.80
CA TRP A 29 -4.49 -21.01 -3.40
C TRP A 29 -4.76 -22.40 -2.82
N PHE A 30 -4.16 -23.43 -3.43
CA PHE A 30 -4.07 -24.75 -2.81
C PHE A 30 -2.64 -24.92 -2.30
N GLY A 31 -2.51 -25.37 -1.05
CA GLY A 31 -1.23 -25.56 -0.36
C GLY A 31 -0.23 -26.41 -1.14
N ASP A 32 1.04 -26.07 -0.96
CA ASP A 32 2.24 -26.60 -1.62
C ASP A 32 2.33 -26.40 -3.13
N GLY A 33 2.96 -25.28 -3.51
CA GLY A 33 3.64 -25.16 -4.80
C GLY A 33 2.73 -24.91 -6.00
N CYS A 34 2.00 -23.80 -6.02
CA CYS A 34 1.42 -23.30 -7.27
C CYS A 34 2.39 -22.31 -7.95
N GLN A 35 3.07 -22.79 -8.99
CA GLN A 35 3.68 -21.93 -10.01
C GLN A 35 2.60 -21.03 -10.61
N TRP A 36 2.79 -19.72 -10.45
CA TRP A 36 2.04 -18.71 -11.17
C TRP A 36 2.06 -19.04 -12.68
N ARG A 37 0.92 -19.41 -13.25
CA ARG A 37 0.72 -19.41 -14.71
C ARG A 37 0.39 -17.98 -15.17
N GLY A 38 1.32 -17.06 -14.89
CA GLY A 38 1.33 -15.68 -15.36
C GLY A 38 2.78 -15.36 -15.67
N SER A 39 3.11 -15.20 -16.94
CA SER A 39 4.48 -14.98 -17.41
C SER A 39 5.07 -13.68 -16.84
N GLY A 40 5.88 -13.77 -15.78
CA GLY A 40 6.87 -12.75 -15.43
C GLY A 40 6.63 -11.91 -14.16
N SER A 41 5.68 -12.25 -13.28
CA SER A 41 5.53 -11.56 -11.98
C SER A 41 6.20 -12.32 -10.84
N HIS A 42 6.87 -11.58 -9.96
CA HIS A 42 7.57 -12.07 -8.78
C HIS A 42 6.83 -11.66 -7.51
N ARG A 43 6.80 -12.56 -6.51
CA ARG A 43 6.20 -12.26 -5.20
C ARG A 43 7.02 -11.17 -4.50
N LEU A 44 6.33 -10.11 -4.08
CA LEU A 44 6.91 -8.94 -3.43
C LEU A 44 6.69 -8.97 -1.92
N ALA A 45 5.46 -9.27 -1.50
CA ALA A 45 5.06 -9.25 -0.10
C ALA A 45 3.87 -10.18 0.12
N GLU A 46 3.59 -10.49 1.38
CA GLU A 46 2.39 -11.17 1.83
C GLU A 46 1.86 -10.56 3.12
N VAL A 47 0.56 -10.71 3.33
CA VAL A 47 -0.10 -10.32 4.57
C VAL A 47 -0.53 -11.58 5.30
N VAL A 48 0.00 -11.78 6.51
CA VAL A 48 -0.19 -12.96 7.35
C VAL A 48 -0.69 -12.48 8.70
N ASP A 49 -1.87 -12.97 9.13
CA ASP A 49 -2.54 -12.51 10.35
C ASP A 49 -2.64 -10.97 10.44
N GLY A 50 -3.01 -10.32 9.34
CA GLY A 50 -3.07 -8.87 9.21
C GLY A 50 -1.72 -8.12 9.19
N ARG A 51 -0.58 -8.82 9.28
CA ARG A 51 0.77 -8.22 9.31
C ARG A 51 1.50 -8.34 7.98
N LEU A 52 2.26 -7.31 7.64
CA LEU A 52 3.04 -7.28 6.39
C LEU A 52 4.37 -8.04 6.52
N ASP A 53 4.60 -8.99 5.62
CA ASP A 53 5.91 -9.59 5.36
C ASP A 53 6.41 -9.24 3.96
N LEU A 54 7.64 -8.73 3.87
CA LEU A 54 8.26 -8.23 2.65
C LEU A 54 9.30 -9.22 2.13
N THR A 55 8.82 -10.25 1.42
CA THR A 55 9.64 -11.38 0.96
C THR A 55 10.44 -11.10 -0.33
N GLY A 56 10.02 -10.14 -1.14
CA GLY A 56 10.56 -9.88 -2.48
C GLY A 56 11.44 -8.64 -2.60
N VAL A 57 11.79 -8.00 -1.48
CA VAL A 57 12.76 -6.90 -1.41
C VAL A 57 13.96 -7.30 -0.55
N ASP A 58 15.07 -6.57 -0.69
CA ASP A 58 16.23 -6.77 0.20
C ASP A 58 15.80 -6.66 1.67
N GLY A 59 16.19 -7.64 2.49
CA GLY A 59 15.71 -7.75 3.87
C GLY A 59 16.02 -6.53 4.75
N ARG A 60 17.07 -5.76 4.45
CA ARG A 60 17.35 -4.51 5.18
C ARG A 60 16.37 -3.42 4.80
N VAL A 61 15.99 -3.35 3.53
CA VAL A 61 15.04 -2.36 3.01
C VAL A 61 13.63 -2.67 3.52
N GLY A 62 13.24 -3.95 3.46
CA GLY A 62 11.97 -4.41 4.04
C GLY A 62 11.88 -4.12 5.54
N ALA A 63 12.93 -4.44 6.31
CA ALA A 63 12.98 -4.15 7.74
C ALA A 63 12.93 -2.64 8.04
N ARG A 64 13.52 -1.78 7.19
CA ARG A 64 13.42 -0.31 7.35
C ARG A 64 12.00 0.20 7.14
N LEU A 65 11.29 -0.32 6.14
CA LEU A 65 9.90 0.05 5.88
C LEU A 65 8.98 -0.44 6.99
N VAL A 66 9.04 -1.72 7.36
CA VAL A 66 8.25 -2.29 8.46
C VAL A 66 8.56 -1.59 9.79
N GLY A 67 9.85 -1.36 10.07
CA GLY A 67 10.29 -0.64 11.26
C GLY A 67 9.94 0.85 11.28
N LEU A 68 9.50 1.45 10.17
CA LEU A 68 9.06 2.84 10.15
C LEU A 68 7.77 3.02 10.96
N HIS A 69 6.86 2.05 10.93
CA HIS A 69 5.61 2.09 11.69
C HIS A 69 5.85 2.29 13.19
N ARG A 70 6.70 1.45 13.77
CA ARG A 70 7.10 1.55 15.19
C ARG A 70 7.76 2.89 15.49
N ARG A 71 8.61 3.41 14.60
CA ARG A 71 9.31 4.69 14.81
C ARG A 71 8.35 5.88 14.75
N ILE A 72 7.34 5.85 13.89
CA ILE A 72 6.28 6.87 13.87
C ILE A 72 5.49 6.79 15.18
N ALA A 73 5.08 5.60 15.60
CA ALA A 73 4.36 5.41 16.87
C ALA A 73 5.17 5.89 18.09
N SER A 74 6.47 5.57 18.16
CA SER A 74 7.39 6.12 19.18
C SER A 74 7.43 7.64 19.15
N ALA A 75 7.56 8.24 17.97
CA ALA A 75 7.56 9.70 17.85
C ALA A 75 6.24 10.34 18.35
N VAL A 76 5.10 9.69 18.09
CA VAL A 76 3.78 10.15 18.58
C VAL A 76 3.67 10.04 20.11
N VAL A 77 4.06 8.91 20.69
CA VAL A 77 3.98 8.66 22.15
C VAL A 77 4.93 9.59 22.92
N GLU A 78 6.16 9.74 22.42
CA GLU A 78 7.22 10.49 23.10
C GLU A 78 7.23 11.98 22.74
N GLY A 79 6.42 12.42 21.76
CA GLY A 79 6.39 13.81 21.28
C GLY A 79 7.68 14.22 20.56
N LEU A 80 8.31 13.29 19.85
CA LEU A 80 9.55 13.52 19.10
C LEU A 80 9.26 13.96 17.67
N PRO A 81 10.26 14.55 16.96
CA PRO A 81 10.14 14.81 15.54
C PRO A 81 9.87 13.53 14.74
N TRP A 82 9.14 13.66 13.64
CA TRP A 82 8.87 12.54 12.74
C TRP A 82 10.15 11.98 12.12
N PRO A 83 10.20 10.66 11.83
CA PRO A 83 11.30 10.07 11.08
C PRO A 83 11.52 10.81 9.76
N ILE A 84 12.78 11.00 9.38
CA ILE A 84 13.15 11.75 8.17
C ILE A 84 12.53 11.14 6.90
N GLU A 85 12.31 9.83 6.91
CA GLU A 85 11.69 9.09 5.82
C GLU A 85 10.28 9.62 5.49
N CYS A 86 9.52 10.07 6.49
CA CYS A 86 8.18 10.59 6.29
C CYS A 86 8.13 11.91 5.49
N ILE A 87 9.25 12.58 5.26
CA ILE A 87 9.27 13.81 4.44
C ILE A 87 9.13 13.47 2.94
N GLY A 88 9.64 12.31 2.52
CA GLY A 88 9.74 11.93 1.10
C GLY A 88 8.73 10.89 0.65
N LEU A 89 8.07 10.20 1.58
CA LEU A 89 7.14 9.12 1.26
C LEU A 89 5.73 9.67 1.00
N THR A 90 5.12 9.19 -0.08
CA THR A 90 3.77 9.58 -0.46
C THR A 90 2.76 9.15 0.61
N ASP A 91 1.80 10.04 0.89
CA ASP A 91 0.67 9.83 1.81
C ASP A 91 1.06 9.41 3.25
N SER A 92 2.29 9.68 3.69
CA SER A 92 2.70 9.40 5.07
C SER A 92 1.95 10.25 6.10
N ASP A 93 1.49 11.45 5.71
CA ASP A 93 0.71 12.34 6.57
C ASP A 93 -0.62 11.69 7.01
N ASP A 94 -1.27 10.92 6.14
CA ASP A 94 -2.50 10.19 6.46
C ASP A 94 -2.25 9.11 7.52
N LEU A 95 -1.15 8.36 7.39
CA LEU A 95 -0.76 7.34 8.36
C LEU A 95 -0.41 7.98 9.71
N ILE A 96 0.35 9.08 9.71
CA ILE A 96 0.69 9.82 10.93
C ILE A 96 -0.58 10.32 11.60
N HIS A 97 -1.51 10.90 10.84
CA HIS A 97 -2.78 11.40 11.36
C HIS A 97 -3.61 10.30 12.03
N GLU A 98 -3.66 9.11 11.44
CA GLU A 98 -4.36 7.95 12.02
C GLU A 98 -3.70 7.52 13.34
N ILE A 99 -2.37 7.41 13.40
CA ILE A 99 -1.64 7.03 14.62
C ILE A 99 -1.85 8.08 15.72
N GLU A 100 -1.80 9.37 15.39
CA GLU A 100 -2.12 10.44 16.34
C GLU A 100 -3.57 10.36 16.83
N SER A 101 -4.51 10.05 15.93
CA SER A 101 -5.92 9.88 16.28
C SER A 101 -6.10 8.73 17.27
N GLU A 102 -5.52 7.57 16.99
CA GLU A 102 -5.52 6.42 17.91
C GLU A 102 -4.87 6.74 19.25
N TRP A 103 -3.77 7.49 19.24
CA TRP A 103 -3.12 7.95 20.48
C TRP A 103 -4.04 8.85 21.32
N ARG A 104 -4.80 9.76 20.70
CA ARG A 104 -5.79 10.59 21.41
C ARG A 104 -6.93 9.78 22.01
N LEU A 105 -7.23 8.60 21.45
CA LEU A 105 -8.23 7.66 21.96
C LEU A 105 -7.66 6.70 23.02
N CYS A 106 -6.34 6.63 23.15
CA CYS A 106 -5.68 5.83 24.18
C CYS A 106 -5.94 6.40 25.58
N GLY A 107 -6.02 5.51 26.58
CA GLY A 107 -6.38 5.85 27.97
C GLY A 107 -7.76 5.36 28.41
N HIS A 108 -8.58 4.82 27.50
CA HIS A 108 -9.83 4.14 27.83
C HIS A 108 -9.67 2.62 27.78
N GLY A 109 -10.10 1.93 28.84
CA GLY A 109 -10.24 0.47 28.86
C GLY A 109 -9.03 -0.34 29.33
N PHE A 110 -7.91 0.29 29.69
CA PHE A 110 -6.77 -0.42 30.28
C PHE A 110 -6.87 -0.46 31.81
N PRO A 111 -6.76 -1.65 32.45
CA PRO A 111 -6.78 -1.77 33.91
C PRO A 111 -5.49 -1.27 34.57
N THR A 112 -4.40 -1.13 33.81
CA THR A 112 -3.11 -0.58 34.24
C THR A 112 -2.53 0.18 33.07
N ASP A 113 -1.98 1.36 33.35
CA ASP A 113 -1.32 2.21 32.35
C ASP A 113 -0.04 1.51 31.84
N PRO A 114 0.05 1.15 30.54
CA PRO A 114 1.27 0.64 29.93
C PRO A 114 2.46 1.60 30.10
N ASP A 115 3.67 1.05 30.04
CA ASP A 115 4.86 1.87 29.85
C ASP A 115 4.95 2.36 28.39
N VAL A 116 5.98 3.16 28.10
CA VAL A 116 6.17 3.77 26.77
C VAL A 116 6.23 2.70 25.67
N GLU A 117 6.99 1.62 25.88
CA GLU A 117 7.09 0.53 24.91
C GLU A 117 5.76 -0.21 24.73
N GLY A 118 5.01 -0.45 25.81
CA GLY A 118 3.68 -1.03 25.73
C GLY A 118 2.69 -0.15 24.97
N TRP A 119 2.75 1.17 25.13
CA TRP A 119 1.93 2.10 24.35
C TRP A 119 2.29 2.09 22.86
N ILE A 120 3.59 2.02 22.54
CA ILE A 120 4.07 1.88 21.16
C ILE A 120 3.52 0.59 20.54
N ASP A 121 3.61 -0.54 21.25
CA ASP A 121 3.09 -1.83 20.79
C ASP A 121 1.58 -1.78 20.52
N VAL A 122 0.81 -1.16 21.42
CA VAL A 122 -0.64 -0.98 21.27
C VAL A 122 -0.98 -0.12 20.04
N LEU A 123 -0.27 0.98 19.83
CA LEU A 123 -0.51 1.85 18.66
C LEU A 123 -0.17 1.15 17.36
N VAL A 124 0.95 0.43 17.31
CA VAL A 124 1.34 -0.38 16.15
C VAL A 124 0.23 -1.38 15.82
N ASP A 125 -0.19 -2.19 16.80
CA ASP A 125 -1.23 -3.20 16.59
C ASP A 125 -2.55 -2.60 16.09
N ARG A 126 -3.01 -1.49 16.69
CA ARG A 126 -4.27 -0.83 16.30
C ARG A 126 -4.23 -0.21 14.90
N THR A 127 -3.05 0.22 14.47
CA THR A 127 -2.86 0.89 13.17
C THR A 127 -2.24 -0.01 12.11
N GLU A 128 -2.05 -1.30 12.41
CA GLU A 128 -1.44 -2.28 11.50
C GLU A 128 -2.17 -2.32 10.15
N SER A 129 -3.49 -2.48 10.15
CA SER A 129 -4.28 -2.53 8.91
C SER A 129 -4.09 -1.28 8.03
N ARG A 130 -3.94 -0.10 8.66
CA ARG A 130 -3.72 1.18 7.98
C ARG A 130 -2.30 1.29 7.46
N PHE A 131 -1.34 0.80 8.23
CA PHE A 131 0.06 0.68 7.82
C PHE A 131 0.23 -0.25 6.62
N VAL A 132 -0.42 -1.42 6.63
CA VAL A 132 -0.40 -2.38 5.50
C VAL A 132 -0.98 -1.75 4.23
N GLU A 133 -2.15 -1.10 4.31
CA GLU A 133 -2.76 -0.43 3.15
C GLU A 133 -1.91 0.75 2.66
N TRP A 134 -1.31 1.52 3.57
CA TRP A 134 -0.36 2.57 3.19
C TRP A 134 0.88 2.00 2.49
N CYS A 135 1.46 0.90 3.00
CA CYS A 135 2.59 0.23 2.35
C CYS A 135 2.24 -0.23 0.93
N PHE A 136 1.05 -0.80 0.74
CA PHE A 136 0.58 -1.19 -0.59
C PHE A 136 0.50 0.01 -1.55
N ARG A 137 -0.14 1.11 -1.11
CA ARG A 137 -0.26 2.33 -1.92
C ARG A 137 1.10 2.96 -2.24
N LEU A 138 2.01 2.98 -1.26
CA LEU A 138 3.38 3.45 -1.43
C LEU A 138 4.12 2.62 -2.48
N LEU A 139 4.16 1.30 -2.32
CA LEU A 139 4.83 0.40 -3.25
C LEU A 139 4.23 0.47 -4.66
N ARG A 140 2.90 0.58 -4.76
CA ARG A 140 2.21 0.78 -6.03
C ARG A 140 2.58 2.13 -6.67
N THR A 141 2.74 3.19 -5.88
CA THR A 141 3.15 4.51 -6.37
C THR A 141 4.58 4.49 -6.88
N ILE A 142 5.52 3.94 -6.10
CA ILE A 142 6.92 3.79 -6.48
C ILE A 142 7.04 2.91 -7.72
N GLY A 143 6.32 1.78 -7.76
CA GLY A 143 6.28 0.87 -8.89
C GLY A 143 5.45 1.35 -10.07
N HIS A 144 4.99 2.61 -10.10
CA HIS A 144 4.19 3.17 -11.19
C HIS A 144 2.95 2.34 -11.57
N GLY A 145 2.30 1.74 -10.58
CA GLY A 145 1.10 0.93 -10.74
C GLY A 145 1.33 -0.55 -11.04
N THR A 146 2.59 -1.00 -11.19
CA THR A 146 2.93 -2.40 -11.51
C THR A 146 2.75 -3.38 -10.35
N VAL A 147 2.53 -2.87 -9.13
CA VAL A 147 2.26 -3.71 -7.96
C VAL A 147 0.80 -4.12 -7.96
N GLU A 148 0.59 -5.42 -7.99
CA GLU A 148 -0.73 -6.07 -7.98
C GLU A 148 -0.98 -6.74 -6.64
N ARG A 149 -2.24 -6.66 -6.18
CA ARG A 149 -2.71 -7.30 -4.95
C ARG A 149 -3.66 -8.44 -5.28
N TYR A 150 -3.40 -9.59 -4.66
CA TYR A 150 -4.18 -10.80 -4.80
C TYR A 150 -4.68 -11.23 -3.43
N GLU A 151 -5.99 -11.43 -3.30
CA GLU A 151 -6.62 -11.88 -2.06
C GLU A 151 -6.80 -13.39 -2.07
N SER A 152 -6.64 -14.01 -0.90
CA SER A 152 -6.95 -15.43 -0.71
C SER A 152 -8.46 -15.68 -0.81
N ILE A 153 -8.86 -16.73 -1.53
CA ILE A 153 -10.26 -17.17 -1.62
C ILE A 153 -10.70 -17.93 -0.35
N ASP A 154 -9.75 -18.42 0.46
CA ASP A 154 -10.04 -19.09 1.74
C ASP A 154 -9.17 -18.52 2.87
N PRO A 155 -9.45 -17.29 3.34
CA PRO A 155 -8.67 -16.64 4.40
C PRO A 155 -8.85 -17.31 5.77
N MET A 156 -9.83 -18.20 5.93
CA MET A 156 -10.12 -18.86 7.22
C MET A 156 -9.34 -20.16 7.42
N ASN A 157 -8.60 -20.61 6.40
CA ASN A 157 -8.02 -21.96 6.32
C ASN A 157 -6.54 -21.95 5.89
N GLY A 158 -5.98 -20.76 5.65
CA GLY A 158 -4.58 -20.56 5.31
C GLY A 158 -4.09 -19.24 5.88
N ASP A 159 -2.87 -19.25 6.43
CA ASP A 159 -2.27 -18.13 7.18
C ASP A 159 -2.09 -16.85 6.33
N VAL A 160 -2.11 -16.96 5.00
CA VAL A 160 -1.88 -15.86 4.07
C VAL A 160 -3.20 -15.26 3.58
N GLU A 161 -3.47 -14.02 3.96
CA GLU A 161 -4.65 -13.25 3.57
C GLU A 161 -4.48 -12.61 2.18
N GLN A 162 -3.29 -12.06 1.92
CA GLN A 162 -3.00 -11.32 0.70
C GLN A 162 -1.58 -11.62 0.20
N VAL A 163 -1.39 -11.58 -1.12
CA VAL A 163 -0.08 -11.64 -1.77
C VAL A 163 0.05 -10.45 -2.71
N TRP A 164 1.18 -9.76 -2.65
CA TRP A 164 1.52 -8.68 -3.57
C TRP A 164 2.60 -9.16 -4.54
N SER A 165 2.50 -8.76 -5.80
CA SER A 165 3.50 -9.11 -6.81
C SER A 165 3.82 -7.93 -7.73
N THR A 166 4.98 -8.01 -8.37
CA THR A 166 5.42 -7.06 -9.40
C THR A 166 6.28 -7.78 -10.43
N ALA A 167 6.30 -7.29 -11.67
CA ALA A 167 7.19 -7.81 -12.71
C ALA A 167 8.65 -7.39 -12.51
N GLU A 168 8.93 -6.34 -11.72
CA GLU A 168 10.24 -5.71 -11.60
C GLU A 168 10.64 -5.49 -10.12
N PRO A 169 10.79 -6.56 -9.32
CA PRO A 169 11.03 -6.43 -7.88
C PRO A 169 12.35 -5.74 -7.55
N GLU A 170 13.40 -5.93 -8.36
CA GLU A 170 14.71 -5.31 -8.11
C GLU A 170 14.71 -3.80 -8.37
N LEU A 171 13.99 -3.34 -9.40
CA LEU A 171 13.83 -1.92 -9.70
C LEU A 171 13.01 -1.24 -8.60
N LEU A 172 11.89 -1.86 -8.22
CA LEU A 172 11.06 -1.37 -7.12
C LEU A 172 11.85 -1.28 -5.80
N ALA A 173 12.66 -2.29 -5.48
CA ALA A 173 13.48 -2.28 -4.27
C ALA A 173 14.51 -1.13 -4.28
N ARG A 174 15.13 -0.84 -5.43
CA ARG A 174 16.08 0.28 -5.58
C ARG A 174 15.39 1.63 -5.40
N ASP A 175 14.22 1.80 -5.97
CA ASP A 175 13.47 3.06 -5.88
C ASP A 175 12.92 3.25 -4.46
N LEU A 176 12.52 2.16 -3.80
CA LEU A 176 12.15 2.16 -2.38
C LEU A 176 13.30 2.58 -1.47
N VAL A 177 14.54 2.12 -1.73
CA VAL A 177 15.72 2.61 -0.98
C VAL A 177 15.86 4.11 -1.11
N SER A 178 15.77 4.63 -2.34
CA SER A 178 15.93 6.07 -2.60
C SER A 178 14.85 6.88 -1.89
N ALA A 179 13.59 6.41 -1.93
CA ALA A 179 12.47 7.03 -1.23
C ALA A 179 12.66 7.01 0.30
N LEU A 180 13.10 5.89 0.86
CA LEU A 180 13.41 5.74 2.29
C LEU A 180 14.64 6.56 2.73
N ASP A 181 15.50 7.00 1.82
CA ASP A 181 16.61 7.89 2.13
C ASP A 181 16.18 9.38 2.10
N GLY A 182 14.88 9.64 1.98
CA GLY A 182 14.32 11.00 1.91
C GLY A 182 14.61 11.69 0.58
N GLN A 183 15.06 10.95 -0.43
CA GLN A 183 15.19 11.45 -1.79
C GLN A 183 13.85 11.26 -2.48
N ALA A 184 13.24 12.36 -2.93
CA ALA A 184 12.03 12.26 -3.76
C ALA A 184 12.32 11.31 -4.93
N PRO A 185 11.42 10.37 -5.26
CA PRO A 185 11.62 9.46 -6.37
C PRO A 185 11.90 10.31 -7.61
N VAL A 186 13.13 10.22 -8.13
CA VAL A 186 13.48 10.88 -9.38
C VAL A 186 12.59 10.23 -10.42
N THR A 187 11.67 10.99 -11.00
CA THR A 187 10.82 10.56 -12.12
C THR A 187 11.70 10.31 -13.34
N VAL A 188 12.46 9.20 -13.34
CA VAL A 188 13.34 8.79 -14.45
C VAL A 188 12.58 7.95 -15.48
N HIS A 189 11.36 7.51 -15.17
CA HIS A 189 10.50 6.87 -16.15
C HIS A 189 9.75 7.91 -16.98
N ASP A 190 10.45 8.47 -17.97
CA ASP A 190 9.80 9.01 -19.16
C ASP A 190 9.25 7.82 -19.98
N PRO A 191 7.92 7.62 -20.05
CA PRO A 191 7.32 6.52 -20.82
C PRO A 191 7.68 6.58 -22.32
N LEU A 192 8.20 7.71 -22.82
CA LEU A 192 8.64 7.87 -24.21
C LEU A 192 10.04 7.28 -24.49
N LEU A 193 10.84 6.99 -23.46
CA LEU A 193 12.15 6.36 -23.65
C LEU A 193 12.04 4.84 -23.85
N SER A 194 11.02 4.19 -23.29
CA SER A 194 10.76 2.76 -23.47
C SER A 194 10.28 2.42 -24.89
N ALA A 195 9.62 3.34 -25.58
CA ALA A 195 9.14 3.16 -26.95
C ALA A 195 10.21 3.29 -28.05
N ARG A 196 11.43 3.78 -27.72
CA ARG A 196 12.51 4.00 -28.70
C ARG A 196 13.44 2.80 -28.94
N ARG A 197 13.18 1.65 -28.31
CA ARG A 197 13.93 0.40 -28.58
C ARG A 197 13.10 -0.57 -29.43
N ILE A 198 12.71 -0.15 -30.62
CA ILE A 198 12.35 -1.09 -31.70
C ILE A 198 13.39 -0.85 -32.81
N PRO A 199 14.33 -1.77 -33.04
CA PRO A 199 15.24 -1.65 -34.17
C PRO A 199 14.48 -1.94 -35.48
N ALA A 200 14.68 -1.07 -36.47
CA ALA A 200 14.43 -1.35 -37.87
C ALA A 200 15.65 -2.04 -38.50
#